data_AF-F3Y9B4-F1
#
_entry.id   AF-F3Y9B4-F1
#
_cell.length_a   1.000
_cell.length_b   1.000
_cell.length_c   1.000
_cell.angle_alpha   90.00
_cell.angle_beta   90.00
_cell.angle_gamma   90.00
#
_symmetry.space_group_name_H-M   'P 1'
#
loop_
_entity.id
_entity.type
_entity.pdbx_description
1 polymer ?
#
loop_
_entity_poly.entity_id
_entity_poly.type
_entity_poly.pdbx_seq_one_letter_code
_entity_poly.pdbx_strand_id
1 'polypeptide(L)'
;MIFKITWKKIESQFLNYSVYFISMIFAVMIYYCFSVIAYNQSLIKSAGKNIPIQGLMFSGNFLVVLMVLVFMLAANHFFLLKRNQEIKVYRLIGMRKSHIFFIFFKEILFLGITALGVGLFLGIIFSKLFLMMLVKAMFLNVNSLFYVSIPAMIQTSIIFIFLLIIILVRSMWVIYHYNLNKHVYHNEYLNNHKFKKVQFVFGVLGIFFILLNYGLIYDMKTYIAKFSLNIVELSILFLYIIGTYLFLRYSILLIVHLFSKIKRNYYQGLQMVVYSNIQLHLKRGKNLLSMATIFIALSLTMISGVTFVYGITMHDIKIQEPIDFIADEAELPRLKQIINQFPNTKIKKKLPYIIR
;
A
#
# COMPACT_ATOMS: atom_id res chain seq x y z
N MET A 1 24.05 2.22 -31.21
CA MET A 1 22.77 2.42 -31.92
C MET A 1 21.54 2.21 -31.02
N ILE A 2 21.42 1.07 -30.32
CA ILE A 2 20.26 0.75 -29.45
C ILE A 2 20.07 1.79 -28.33
N PHE A 3 21.14 2.16 -27.60
CA PHE A 3 21.09 3.17 -26.53
C PHE A 3 20.57 4.54 -27.00
N LYS A 4 20.94 4.97 -28.22
CA LYS A 4 20.51 6.25 -28.81
C LYS A 4 19.02 6.24 -29.16
N ILE A 5 18.49 5.10 -29.58
CA ILE A 5 17.06 4.90 -29.86
C ILE A 5 16.27 4.86 -28.54
N THR A 6 16.80 4.20 -27.51
CA THR A 6 16.19 4.16 -26.17
C THR A 6 16.14 5.55 -25.54
N TRP A 7 17.21 6.33 -25.64
CA TRP A 7 17.28 7.70 -25.11
C TRP A 7 16.28 8.64 -25.78
N LYS A 8 16.22 8.65 -27.12
CA LYS A 8 15.30 9.51 -27.88
C LYS A 8 13.81 9.17 -27.63
N LYS A 9 13.52 7.90 -27.30
CA LYS A 9 12.18 7.45 -26.87
C LYS A 9 11.82 7.91 -25.46
N ILE A 10 12.78 7.87 -24.52
CA ILE A 10 12.59 8.39 -23.16
C ILE A 10 12.29 9.89 -23.23
N GLU A 11 12.98 10.62 -24.10
CA GLU A 11 12.78 12.06 -24.28
C GLU A 11 11.42 12.40 -24.92
N SER A 12 11.01 11.68 -25.98
CA SER A 12 9.73 11.97 -26.66
C SER A 12 8.48 11.51 -25.88
N GLN A 13 8.61 10.60 -24.91
CA GLN A 13 7.53 10.14 -24.04
C GLN A 13 7.81 10.34 -22.55
N PHE A 14 8.64 11.34 -22.22
CA PHE A 14 9.20 11.56 -20.89
C PHE A 14 8.17 11.52 -19.78
N LEU A 15 7.04 12.23 -19.91
CA LEU A 15 6.00 12.25 -18.89
C LEU A 15 5.45 10.86 -18.51
N ASN A 16 5.35 9.94 -19.47
CA ASN A 16 4.79 8.61 -19.22
C ASN A 16 5.84 7.65 -18.64
N TYR A 17 7.08 7.75 -19.10
CA TYR A 17 8.20 6.99 -18.56
C TYR A 17 8.58 7.47 -17.17
N SER A 18 8.50 8.78 -16.92
CA SER A 18 8.80 9.40 -15.63
C SER A 18 7.86 8.90 -14.54
N VAL A 19 6.56 8.73 -14.78
CA VAL A 19 5.65 8.20 -13.75
C VAL A 19 6.08 6.80 -13.31
N TYR A 20 6.35 5.89 -14.26
CA TYR A 20 6.80 4.52 -13.93
C TYR A 20 8.16 4.50 -13.25
N PHE A 21 9.11 5.29 -13.76
CA PHE A 21 10.46 5.41 -13.21
C PHE A 21 10.46 5.98 -11.79
N ILE A 22 9.73 7.08 -11.57
CA ILE A 22 9.53 7.71 -10.26
C ILE A 22 8.88 6.71 -9.30
N SER A 23 7.87 5.97 -9.73
CA SER A 23 7.25 4.93 -8.89
C SER A 23 8.27 3.85 -8.46
N MET A 24 9.14 3.39 -9.35
CA MET A 24 10.18 2.43 -8.99
C MET A 24 11.22 3.02 -8.03
N ILE A 25 11.62 4.27 -8.23
CA ILE A 25 12.53 4.98 -7.30
C ILE A 25 11.92 5.05 -5.91
N PHE A 26 10.66 5.49 -5.79
CA PHE A 26 9.96 5.59 -4.50
C PHE A 26 9.84 4.24 -3.81
N ALA A 27 9.54 3.18 -4.57
CA ALA A 27 9.47 1.81 -4.05
C ALA A 27 10.81 1.36 -3.41
N VAL A 28 11.94 1.57 -4.09
CA VAL A 28 13.28 1.25 -3.59
C VAL A 28 13.59 2.08 -2.34
N MET A 29 13.34 3.39 -2.42
CA MET A 29 13.61 4.34 -1.36
C MET A 29 12.87 3.98 -0.06
N ILE A 30 11.55 3.74 -0.14
CA ILE A 30 10.73 3.40 1.02
C ILE A 30 11.18 2.07 1.62
N TYR A 31 11.43 1.06 0.78
CA TYR A 31 11.91 -0.24 1.26
C TYR A 31 13.25 -0.12 1.98
N TYR A 32 14.18 0.66 1.42
CA TYR A 32 15.47 0.92 2.04
C TYR A 32 15.34 1.64 3.39
N CYS A 33 14.56 2.71 3.47
CA CYS A 33 14.32 3.42 4.73
C CYS A 33 13.81 2.48 5.83
N PHE A 34 12.88 1.58 5.49
CA PHE A 34 12.33 0.62 6.43
C PHE A 34 13.37 -0.44 6.86
N SER A 35 14.13 -0.99 5.90
CA SER A 35 15.18 -1.97 6.18
C SER A 35 16.28 -1.38 7.08
N VAL A 36 16.68 -0.12 6.87
CA VAL A 36 17.65 0.56 7.76
C VAL A 36 17.15 0.64 9.20
N ILE A 37 15.86 0.95 9.40
CA ILE A 37 15.25 1.00 10.74
C ILE A 37 15.29 -0.39 11.39
N ALA A 38 14.93 -1.43 10.64
CA ALA A 38 14.92 -2.80 11.15
C ALA A 38 16.31 -3.31 11.56
N TYR A 39 17.38 -2.86 10.88
CA TYR A 39 18.77 -3.24 11.20
C TYR A 39 19.46 -2.33 12.22
N ASN A 40 18.80 -1.28 12.70
CA ASN A 40 19.43 -0.32 13.59
C ASN A 40 19.57 -0.88 15.01
N GLN A 41 20.78 -1.32 15.36
CA GLN A 41 21.06 -1.95 16.65
C GLN A 41 20.87 -1.01 17.85
N SER A 42 21.06 0.32 17.68
CA SER A 42 20.82 1.29 18.76
C SER A 42 19.34 1.35 19.14
N LEU A 43 18.42 1.21 18.17
CA LEU A 43 16.98 1.12 18.47
C LEU A 43 16.64 -0.16 19.21
N ILE A 44 17.18 -1.30 18.77
CA ILE A 44 16.93 -2.61 19.38
C ILE A 44 17.45 -2.65 20.83
N LYS A 45 18.62 -2.07 21.10
CA LYS A 45 19.20 -2.01 22.45
C LYS A 45 18.45 -1.05 23.38
N SER A 46 17.96 0.08 22.85
CA SER A 46 17.29 1.11 23.66
C SER A 46 15.85 0.76 24.03
N ALA A 47 15.19 -0.10 23.24
CA ALA A 47 13.80 -0.47 23.46
C ALA A 47 13.59 -1.60 24.50
N GLY A 48 14.65 -2.00 25.22
CA GLY A 48 14.57 -2.93 26.36
C GLY A 48 14.55 -4.42 25.98
N LYS A 49 15.13 -5.27 26.84
CA LYS A 49 15.31 -6.72 26.61
C LYS A 49 13.99 -7.53 26.51
N ASN A 50 12.87 -6.98 26.95
CA ASN A 50 11.60 -7.71 27.13
C ASN A 50 10.60 -7.54 25.99
N ILE A 51 10.90 -6.72 24.96
CA ILE A 51 10.00 -6.52 23.82
C ILE A 51 10.52 -7.33 22.61
N PRO A 52 9.73 -8.22 22.00
CA PRO A 52 10.12 -8.96 20.79
C PRO A 52 10.09 -8.06 19.54
N ILE A 53 10.92 -7.00 19.54
CA ILE A 53 11.03 -6.00 18.46
C ILE A 53 11.37 -6.66 17.13
N GLN A 54 12.16 -7.74 17.16
CA GLN A 54 12.53 -8.49 15.96
C GLN A 54 11.31 -9.09 15.25
N GLY A 55 10.33 -9.62 16.00
CA GLY A 55 9.10 -10.18 15.41
C GLY A 55 8.23 -9.11 14.74
N LEU A 56 8.10 -7.95 15.38
CA LEU A 56 7.38 -6.79 14.84
C LEU A 56 8.07 -6.19 13.61
N MET A 57 9.40 -6.13 13.62
CA MET A 57 10.17 -5.65 12.46
C MET A 57 10.10 -6.64 11.29
N PHE A 58 10.08 -7.95 11.55
CA PHE A 58 9.93 -8.96 10.51
C PHE A 58 8.55 -8.91 9.85
N SER A 59 7.48 -8.82 10.63
CA SER A 59 6.11 -8.68 10.10
C SER A 59 5.94 -7.34 9.35
N GLY A 60 6.50 -6.25 9.89
CA GLY A 60 6.56 -4.96 9.21
C GLY A 60 7.31 -5.03 7.88
N ASN A 61 8.46 -5.71 7.83
CA ASN A 61 9.25 -5.85 6.61
C ASN A 61 8.46 -6.61 5.53
N PHE A 62 7.80 -7.71 5.90
CA PHE A 62 6.93 -8.46 5.00
C PHE A 62 5.79 -7.59 4.44
N LEU A 63 5.17 -6.78 5.28
CA LEU A 63 4.11 -5.86 4.89
C LEU A 63 4.60 -4.81 3.88
N VAL A 64 5.77 -4.21 4.13
CA VAL A 64 6.35 -3.21 3.22
C VAL A 64 6.69 -3.85 1.87
N VAL A 65 7.23 -5.07 1.85
CA VAL A 65 7.46 -5.80 0.58
C VAL A 65 6.15 -5.97 -0.19
N LEU A 66 5.06 -6.32 0.48
CA LEU A 66 3.75 -6.45 -0.14
C LEU A 66 3.25 -5.12 -0.70
N MET A 67 3.36 -4.03 0.06
CA MET A 67 3.00 -2.68 -0.41
C MET A 67 3.78 -2.28 -1.66
N VAL A 68 5.10 -2.47 -1.61
CA VAL A 68 6.01 -2.14 -2.70
C VAL A 68 5.69 -2.99 -3.95
N LEU A 69 5.42 -4.29 -3.79
CA LEU A 69 5.02 -5.18 -4.87
C LEU A 69 3.77 -4.68 -5.58
N VAL A 70 2.71 -4.34 -4.83
CA VAL A 70 1.47 -3.92 -5.48
C VAL A 70 1.61 -2.54 -6.12
N PHE A 71 2.35 -1.61 -5.49
CA PHE A 71 2.66 -0.31 -6.08
C PHE A 71 3.40 -0.47 -7.42
N MET A 72 4.40 -1.35 -7.47
CA MET A 72 5.11 -1.64 -8.73
C MET A 72 4.22 -2.31 -9.78
N LEU A 73 3.33 -3.24 -9.38
CA LEU A 73 2.38 -3.87 -10.30
C LEU A 73 1.39 -2.85 -10.89
N ALA A 74 0.92 -1.90 -10.08
CA ALA A 74 0.04 -0.83 -10.53
C ALA A 74 0.78 0.10 -11.50
N ALA A 75 2.02 0.49 -11.19
CA ALA A 75 2.86 1.30 -12.05
C ALA A 75 3.14 0.60 -13.40
N ASN A 76 3.45 -0.69 -13.37
CA ASN A 76 3.64 -1.50 -14.58
C ASN A 76 2.35 -1.61 -15.40
N HIS A 77 1.20 -1.78 -14.77
CA HIS A 77 -0.08 -1.81 -15.47
C HIS A 77 -0.35 -0.49 -16.20
N PHE A 78 -0.13 0.64 -15.54
CA PHE A 78 -0.26 1.97 -16.14
C PHE A 78 0.70 2.16 -17.34
N PHE A 79 1.94 1.71 -17.19
CA PHE A 79 2.93 1.75 -18.27
C PHE A 79 2.51 0.91 -19.48
N LEU A 80 2.04 -0.33 -19.26
CA LEU A 80 1.55 -1.21 -20.33
C LEU A 80 0.30 -0.66 -21.03
N LEU A 81 -0.63 -0.03 -20.29
CA LEU A 81 -1.85 0.53 -20.86
C LEU A 81 -1.57 1.60 -21.93
N LYS A 82 -0.59 2.47 -21.69
CA LYS A 82 -0.22 3.53 -22.63
C LYS A 82 0.56 2.99 -23.83
N ARG A 83 1.36 1.93 -23.65
CA ARG A 83 2.18 1.33 -24.71
C ARG A 83 1.42 0.35 -25.62
N ASN A 84 0.14 0.12 -25.36
CA ASN A 84 -0.72 -0.67 -26.24
C ASN A 84 -0.79 -0.13 -27.68
N GLN A 85 -0.66 1.20 -27.88
CA GLN A 85 -0.63 1.77 -29.22
C GLN A 85 0.66 1.41 -29.97
N GLU A 86 1.81 1.43 -29.29
CA GLU A 86 3.10 1.01 -29.87
C GLU A 86 3.07 -0.49 -30.23
N ILE A 87 2.55 -1.33 -29.33
CA ILE A 87 2.43 -2.78 -29.56
C ILE A 87 1.57 -3.07 -30.80
N LYS A 88 0.51 -2.29 -31.03
CA LYS A 88 -0.33 -2.42 -32.22
C LYS A 88 0.44 -2.09 -33.49
N VAL A 89 1.18 -0.98 -33.50
CA VAL A 89 2.00 -0.57 -34.66
C VAL A 89 3.09 -1.60 -34.96
N TYR A 90 3.82 -2.10 -33.96
CA TYR A 90 4.83 -3.14 -34.19
C TYR A 90 4.24 -4.42 -34.78
N ARG A 91 3.01 -4.77 -34.41
CA ARG A 91 2.32 -5.92 -34.99
C ARG A 91 1.83 -5.67 -36.42
N LEU A 92 1.42 -4.45 -36.76
CA LEU A 92 1.07 -4.08 -38.14
C LEU A 92 2.26 -4.17 -39.09
N ILE A 93 3.47 -3.88 -38.58
CA ILE A 93 4.74 -3.99 -39.33
C ILE A 93 5.20 -5.47 -39.43
N GLY A 94 4.46 -6.43 -38.85
CA GLY A 94 4.76 -7.85 -38.92
C GLY A 94 5.83 -8.33 -37.94
N MET A 95 6.19 -7.55 -36.92
CA MET A 95 7.17 -7.98 -35.93
C MET A 95 6.66 -9.19 -35.12
N ARG A 96 7.51 -10.22 -35.01
CA ARG A 96 7.22 -11.42 -34.20
C ARG A 96 7.08 -11.03 -32.72
N LYS A 97 6.12 -11.64 -32.01
CA LYS A 97 5.85 -11.40 -30.58
C LYS A 97 7.10 -11.44 -29.70
N SER A 98 8.04 -12.34 -30.01
CA SER A 98 9.31 -12.49 -29.28
C SER A 98 10.21 -11.25 -29.38
N HIS A 99 10.27 -10.60 -30.55
CA HIS A 99 11.10 -9.41 -30.75
C HIS A 99 10.53 -8.20 -29.99
N ILE A 100 9.20 -8.05 -30.04
CA ILE A 100 8.49 -7.04 -29.27
C ILE A 100 8.80 -7.24 -27.78
N PHE A 101 8.67 -8.47 -27.28
CA PHE A 101 9.01 -8.81 -25.90
C PHE A 101 10.46 -8.44 -25.52
N PHE A 102 11.46 -8.78 -26.34
CA PHE A 102 12.86 -8.47 -26.04
C PHE A 102 13.14 -6.96 -25.94
N ILE A 103 12.45 -6.14 -26.72
CA ILE A 103 12.54 -4.67 -26.63
C ILE A 103 12.01 -4.19 -25.28
N PHE A 104 10.81 -4.62 -24.89
CA PHE A 104 10.21 -4.26 -23.60
C PHE A 104 11.04 -4.77 -22.41
N PHE A 105 11.57 -5.98 -22.50
CA PHE A 105 12.40 -6.58 -21.46
C PHE A 105 13.64 -5.73 -21.18
N LYS A 106 14.36 -5.30 -22.23
CA LYS A 106 15.55 -4.46 -22.09
C LYS A 106 15.22 -3.08 -21.51
N GLU A 107 14.10 -2.48 -21.90
CA GLU A 107 13.68 -1.18 -21.35
C GLU A 107 13.30 -1.27 -19.88
N ILE A 108 12.53 -2.28 -19.47
CA ILE A 108 12.16 -2.48 -18.05
C ILE A 108 13.41 -2.77 -17.21
N LEU A 109 14.34 -3.58 -17.71
CA LEU A 109 15.62 -3.82 -17.03
C LEU A 109 16.44 -2.54 -16.88
N PHE A 110 16.59 -1.76 -17.95
CA PHE A 110 17.35 -0.51 -17.90
C PHE A 110 16.75 0.50 -16.92
N LEU A 111 15.42 0.68 -16.96
CA LEU A 111 14.70 1.53 -16.02
C LEU A 111 14.79 1.01 -14.58
N GLY A 112 14.74 -0.30 -14.39
CA GLY A 112 14.83 -0.91 -13.06
C GLY A 112 16.22 -0.77 -12.44
N ILE A 113 17.30 -1.00 -13.20
CA ILE A 113 18.68 -0.83 -12.72
C ILE A 113 18.96 0.63 -12.36
N THR A 114 18.55 1.56 -13.23
CA THR A 114 18.71 3.00 -12.97
C THR A 114 17.86 3.46 -11.78
N ALA A 115 16.64 2.94 -11.63
CA ALA A 115 15.77 3.24 -10.49
C ALA A 115 16.32 2.66 -9.17
N LEU A 116 16.96 1.49 -9.19
CA LEU A 116 17.63 0.91 -8.03
C LEU A 116 18.75 1.83 -7.56
N GLY A 117 19.63 2.27 -8.46
CA GLY A 117 20.72 3.19 -8.12
C GLY A 117 20.24 4.53 -7.55
N VAL A 118 19.31 5.20 -8.25
CA VAL A 118 18.76 6.48 -7.80
C VAL A 118 17.92 6.33 -6.52
N GLY A 119 17.16 5.24 -6.40
CA GLY A 119 16.32 4.94 -5.25
C GLY A 119 17.13 4.61 -4.00
N LEU A 120 18.25 3.90 -4.11
CA LEU A 120 19.18 3.71 -3.00
C LEU A 120 19.84 5.02 -2.59
N PHE A 121 20.29 5.83 -3.55
CA PHE A 121 20.88 7.14 -3.27
C PHE A 121 19.91 8.05 -2.49
N LEU A 122 18.66 8.16 -2.96
CA LEU A 122 17.62 8.90 -2.24
C LEU A 122 17.28 8.23 -0.91
N GLY A 123 17.22 6.90 -0.86
CA GLY A 123 16.96 6.14 0.37
C GLY A 123 17.99 6.42 1.45
N ILE A 124 19.27 6.49 1.10
CA ILE A 124 20.36 6.82 2.04
C ILE A 124 20.14 8.22 2.62
N ILE A 125 19.80 9.21 1.79
CA ILE A 125 19.55 10.59 2.23
C ILE A 125 18.31 10.66 3.15
N PHE A 126 17.21 10.03 2.75
CA PHE A 126 15.95 10.06 3.49
C PHE A 126 15.94 9.16 4.73
N SER A 127 16.80 8.14 4.81
CA SER A 127 16.82 7.20 5.94
C SER A 127 17.02 7.91 7.28
N LYS A 128 17.86 8.96 7.31
CA LYS A 128 18.07 9.80 8.49
C LYS A 128 16.79 10.53 8.92
N LEU A 129 16.03 11.06 7.96
CA LEU A 129 14.78 11.77 8.25
C LEU A 129 13.75 10.83 8.87
N PHE A 130 13.59 9.62 8.32
CA PHE A 130 12.67 8.62 8.87
C PHE A 130 13.09 8.15 10.26
N LEU A 131 14.38 7.94 10.49
CA LEU A 131 14.88 7.54 11.80
C LEU A 131 14.66 8.65 12.85
N MET A 132 14.88 9.91 12.47
CA MET A 132 14.63 11.06 13.36
C MET A 132 13.14 11.21 13.69
N MET A 133 12.25 10.99 12.72
CA MET A 133 10.81 10.95 12.97
C MET A 133 10.43 9.84 13.96
N LEU A 134 11.01 8.65 13.80
CA LEU A 134 10.75 7.51 14.69
C LEU A 134 11.24 7.77 16.11
N VAL A 135 12.47 8.26 16.29
CA VAL A 135 13.05 8.58 17.61
C VAL A 135 12.22 9.63 18.33
N LYS A 136 11.77 10.67 17.61
CA LYS A 136 10.89 11.71 18.15
C LYS A 136 9.51 11.15 18.53
N ALA A 137 8.97 10.22 17.74
CA ALA A 137 7.70 9.55 18.05
C ALA A 137 7.82 8.62 19.29
N MET A 138 9.00 8.06 19.55
CA MET A 138 9.27 7.21 20.72
C MET A 138 9.68 8.01 21.98
N PHE A 139 9.78 9.34 21.92
CA PHE A 139 10.29 10.19 23.01
C PHE A 139 11.68 9.78 23.53
N LEU A 140 12.50 9.16 22.70
CA LEU A 140 13.84 8.73 23.07
C LEU A 140 14.85 9.88 22.85
N ASN A 141 15.64 10.21 23.87
CA ASN A 141 16.74 11.19 23.76
C ASN A 141 18.02 10.53 23.24
N VAL A 142 17.93 9.83 22.11
CA VAL A 142 19.10 9.20 21.47
C VAL A 142 19.51 10.04 20.27
N ASN A 143 20.76 10.49 20.23
CA ASN A 143 21.31 11.17 19.05
C ASN A 143 21.25 10.23 17.84
N SER A 144 20.47 10.59 16.83
CA SER A 144 20.35 9.83 15.58
C SER A 144 21.66 9.94 14.77
N LEU A 145 22.60 9.02 14.99
CA LEU A 145 23.76 8.89 14.12
C LEU A 145 23.33 8.46 12.72
N PHE A 146 23.99 8.99 11.70
CA PHE A 146 23.75 8.60 10.31
C PHE A 146 24.18 7.13 10.14
N TYR A 147 23.21 6.22 10.16
CA TYR A 147 23.48 4.79 10.08
C TYR A 147 23.20 4.29 8.67
N VAL A 148 24.26 4.11 7.88
CA VAL A 148 24.19 3.44 6.59
C VAL A 148 24.46 1.96 6.80
N SER A 149 23.40 1.15 6.70
CA SER A 149 23.50 -0.31 6.82
C SER A 149 23.82 -0.94 5.47
N ILE A 150 25.03 -1.46 5.31
CA ILE A 150 25.42 -2.28 4.14
C ILE A 150 24.50 -3.52 4.02
N PRO A 151 24.16 -4.25 5.12
CA PRO A 151 23.18 -5.33 5.06
C PRO A 151 21.83 -4.90 4.49
N ALA A 152 21.33 -3.71 4.84
CA ALA A 152 20.08 -3.18 4.29
C ALA A 152 20.18 -2.91 2.78
N MET A 153 21.31 -2.38 2.30
CA MET A 153 21.54 -2.16 0.86
C MET A 153 21.51 -3.46 0.06
N ILE A 154 22.13 -4.53 0.60
CA ILE A 154 22.15 -5.83 -0.06
C ILE A 154 20.75 -6.46 -0.06
N GLN A 155 20.06 -6.46 1.09
CA GLN A 155 18.71 -7.01 1.20
C GLN A 155 17.72 -6.30 0.27
N THR A 156 17.78 -4.97 0.21
CA THR A 156 16.96 -4.14 -0.68
C THR A 156 17.23 -4.41 -2.15
N SER A 157 18.50 -4.58 -2.54
CA SER A 157 18.87 -4.95 -3.90
C SER A 157 18.32 -6.33 -4.28
N ILE A 158 18.45 -7.34 -3.42
CA ILE A 158 17.96 -8.70 -3.67
C ILE A 158 16.44 -8.71 -3.86
N ILE A 159 15.71 -8.08 -2.94
CA ILE A 159 14.25 -8.05 -2.97
C ILE A 159 13.77 -7.25 -4.18
N PHE A 160 14.40 -6.12 -4.49
CA PHE A 160 14.03 -5.34 -5.66
C PHE A 160 14.26 -6.12 -6.97
N ILE A 161 15.38 -6.86 -7.10
CA ILE A 161 15.62 -7.73 -8.25
C ILE A 161 14.54 -8.81 -8.35
N PHE A 162 14.16 -9.42 -7.23
CA PHE A 162 13.07 -10.42 -7.19
C PHE A 162 11.73 -9.82 -7.64
N LEU A 163 11.38 -8.63 -7.16
CA LEU A 163 10.18 -7.90 -7.59
C LEU A 163 10.22 -7.54 -9.08
N LEU A 164 11.39 -7.11 -9.58
CA LEU A 164 11.61 -6.81 -10.98
C LEU A 164 11.37 -8.05 -11.86
N ILE A 165 11.81 -9.23 -11.43
CA ILE A 165 11.54 -10.50 -12.12
C ILE A 165 10.02 -10.77 -12.17
N ILE A 166 9.30 -10.60 -11.05
CA ILE A 166 7.83 -10.78 -11.02
C ILE A 166 7.15 -9.86 -12.03
N ILE A 167 7.57 -8.59 -12.10
CA ILE A 167 7.04 -7.59 -13.02
C ILE A 167 7.32 -7.99 -14.46
N LEU A 168 8.53 -8.46 -14.76
CA LEU A 168 8.90 -8.93 -16.09
C LEU A 168 8.03 -10.10 -16.52
N VAL A 169 7.89 -11.15 -15.68
CA VAL A 169 7.04 -12.31 -15.93
C VAL A 169 5.59 -11.89 -16.16
N ARG A 170 5.07 -10.98 -15.33
CA ARG A 170 3.71 -10.44 -15.48
C ARG A 170 3.55 -9.71 -16.81
N SER A 171 4.52 -8.88 -17.18
CA SER A 171 4.53 -8.17 -18.47
C SER A 171 4.60 -9.14 -19.65
N MET A 172 5.39 -10.22 -19.56
CA MET A 172 5.41 -11.28 -20.58
C MET A 172 4.03 -11.88 -20.77
N TRP A 173 3.39 -12.25 -19.65
CA TRP A 173 2.11 -12.91 -19.67
C TRP A 173 1.03 -12.04 -20.31
N VAL A 174 1.01 -10.74 -19.95
CA VAL A 174 0.11 -9.75 -20.53
C VAL A 174 0.35 -9.59 -22.03
N ILE A 175 1.60 -9.42 -22.49
CA ILE A 175 1.92 -9.20 -23.91
C ILE A 175 1.60 -10.45 -24.75
N TYR A 176 1.89 -11.65 -24.23
CA TYR A 176 1.67 -12.90 -24.96
C TYR A 176 0.17 -13.21 -25.15
N HIS A 177 -0.62 -12.97 -24.10
CA HIS A 177 -2.07 -13.20 -24.07
C HIS A 177 -2.87 -12.01 -24.63
N TYR A 178 -2.22 -10.90 -24.98
CA TYR A 178 -2.86 -9.80 -25.70
C TYR A 178 -3.17 -10.24 -27.14
N ASN A 179 -4.25 -11.01 -27.31
CA ASN A 179 -4.80 -11.31 -28.62
C ASN A 179 -5.27 -9.99 -29.26
N LEU A 180 -4.74 -9.68 -30.45
CA LEU A 180 -5.10 -8.48 -31.22
C LEU A 180 -6.59 -8.47 -31.62
N ASN A 181 -7.29 -9.60 -31.52
CA ASN A 181 -8.62 -9.76 -32.09
C ASN A 181 -9.77 -9.50 -31.11
N LYS A 182 -9.51 -8.98 -29.90
CA LYS A 182 -10.59 -8.81 -28.92
C LYS A 182 -10.84 -7.40 -28.42
N HIS A 183 -10.25 -6.37 -29.02
CA HIS A 183 -10.73 -5.02 -28.77
C HIS A 183 -10.60 -4.13 -30.01
N VAL A 184 -11.56 -4.32 -30.91
CA VAL A 184 -12.20 -3.18 -31.57
C VAL A 184 -12.81 -2.33 -30.44
N TYR A 185 -12.01 -1.42 -29.88
CA TYR A 185 -12.39 -0.52 -28.79
C TYR A 185 -13.54 0.45 -29.16
N HIS A 186 -14.07 0.34 -30.39
CA HIS A 186 -15.28 1.04 -30.86
C HIS A 186 -16.51 0.12 -30.99
N ASN A 187 -16.39 -1.15 -31.42
CA ASN A 187 -17.58 -1.94 -31.80
C ASN A 187 -18.09 -2.93 -30.74
N GLU A 188 -17.23 -3.45 -29.85
CA GLU A 188 -17.70 -4.41 -28.83
C GLU A 188 -18.39 -3.76 -27.62
N TYR A 189 -18.12 -2.48 -27.35
CA TYR A 189 -18.83 -1.75 -26.31
C TYR A 189 -20.26 -1.38 -26.73
N LEU A 190 -20.48 -1.19 -28.03
CA LEU A 190 -21.80 -0.94 -28.62
C LEU A 190 -22.64 -2.23 -28.75
N ASN A 191 -22.01 -3.38 -29.01
CA ASN A 191 -22.75 -4.64 -29.27
C ASN A 191 -23.06 -5.50 -28.03
N ASN A 192 -22.60 -5.14 -26.83
CA ASN A 192 -22.83 -5.95 -25.63
C ASN A 192 -23.43 -5.12 -24.48
N HIS A 193 -24.60 -4.54 -24.73
CA HIS A 193 -25.45 -3.90 -23.70
C HIS A 193 -26.14 -4.91 -22.76
N LYS A 194 -26.00 -6.23 -22.99
CA LYS A 194 -26.55 -7.25 -22.10
C LYS A 194 -25.59 -7.49 -20.92
N PHE A 195 -25.99 -7.00 -19.75
CA PHE A 195 -25.37 -7.38 -18.48
C PHE A 195 -25.40 -8.91 -18.36
N LYS A 196 -24.23 -9.55 -18.27
CA LYS A 196 -24.17 -11.02 -18.14
C LYS A 196 -24.74 -11.42 -16.77
N LYS A 197 -25.48 -12.53 -16.68
CA LYS A 197 -26.01 -13.07 -15.40
C LYS A 197 -24.93 -13.15 -14.31
N VAL A 198 -23.72 -13.56 -14.70
CA VAL A 198 -22.53 -13.63 -13.83
C VAL A 198 -22.16 -12.27 -13.22
N GLN A 199 -22.22 -11.18 -14.00
CA GLN A 199 -21.91 -9.83 -13.52
C GLN A 199 -22.98 -9.30 -12.56
N PHE A 200 -24.23 -9.72 -12.74
CA PHE A 200 -25.31 -9.41 -11.81
C PHE A 200 -25.09 -10.11 -10.46
N VAL A 201 -24.79 -11.41 -10.47
CA VAL A 201 -24.49 -12.18 -9.24
C VAL A 201 -23.32 -11.57 -8.47
N PHE A 202 -22.21 -11.24 -9.14
CA PHE A 202 -21.08 -10.58 -8.48
C PHE A 202 -21.41 -9.17 -7.98
N GLY A 203 -22.29 -8.43 -8.66
CA GLY A 203 -22.75 -7.13 -8.20
C GLY A 203 -23.59 -7.21 -6.92
N VAL A 204 -24.46 -8.21 -6.81
CA VAL A 204 -25.26 -8.45 -5.58
C VAL A 204 -24.37 -8.95 -4.44
N LEU A 205 -23.44 -9.88 -4.73
CA LEU A 205 -22.47 -10.37 -3.74
C LEU A 205 -21.60 -9.24 -3.17
N GLY A 206 -21.21 -8.26 -3.99
CA GLY A 206 -20.43 -7.10 -3.51
C GLY A 206 -21.17 -6.28 -2.46
N ILE A 207 -22.46 -6.02 -2.70
CA ILE A 207 -23.31 -5.30 -1.74
C ILE A 207 -23.51 -6.15 -0.48
N PHE A 208 -23.77 -7.44 -0.66
CA PHE A 208 -23.94 -8.38 0.45
C PHE A 208 -22.71 -8.43 1.36
N PHE A 209 -21.49 -8.51 0.82
CA PHE A 209 -20.28 -8.53 1.63
C PHE A 209 -20.04 -7.23 2.40
N ILE A 210 -20.40 -6.07 1.84
CA ILE A 210 -20.30 -4.79 2.57
C ILE A 210 -21.30 -4.75 3.72
N LEU A 211 -22.54 -5.20 3.49
CA LEU A 211 -23.56 -5.27 4.54
C LEU A 211 -23.18 -6.27 5.64
N LEU A 212 -22.66 -7.44 5.25
CA LEU A 212 -22.18 -8.45 6.20
C LEU A 212 -21.02 -7.89 7.04
N ASN A 213 -20.09 -7.17 6.40
CA ASN A 213 -18.99 -6.53 7.11
C ASN A 213 -19.50 -5.52 8.16
N TYR A 214 -20.49 -4.70 7.81
CA TYR A 214 -21.10 -3.76 8.75
C TYR A 214 -21.81 -4.46 9.91
N GLY A 215 -22.51 -5.56 9.64
CA GLY A 215 -23.14 -6.39 10.68
C GLY A 215 -22.11 -6.99 11.66
N LEU A 216 -20.99 -7.50 11.14
CA LEU A 216 -19.89 -8.01 11.98
C LEU A 216 -19.30 -6.92 12.87
N ILE A 217 -19.18 -5.69 12.37
CA ILE A 217 -18.66 -4.54 13.13
C ILE A 217 -19.62 -4.15 14.26
N TYR A 218 -20.92 -4.14 13.99
CA TYR A 218 -21.94 -3.74 14.97
C TYR A 218 -21.99 -4.69 16.17
N ASP A 219 -21.98 -6.01 15.92
CA ASP A 219 -22.11 -7.05 16.94
C ASP A 219 -20.76 -7.64 17.41
N MET A 220 -19.64 -6.94 17.15
CA MET A 220 -18.27 -7.36 17.44
C MET A 220 -18.11 -8.07 18.79
N LYS A 221 -18.67 -7.48 19.87
CA LYS A 221 -18.54 -8.03 21.23
C LYS A 221 -19.06 -9.46 21.36
N THR A 222 -20.17 -9.76 20.71
CA THR A 222 -20.79 -11.10 20.76
C THR A 222 -20.05 -12.10 19.89
N TYR A 223 -19.51 -11.66 18.75
CA TYR A 223 -18.74 -12.52 17.85
C TYR A 223 -17.35 -12.84 18.41
N ILE A 224 -16.70 -11.89 19.08
CA ILE A 224 -15.44 -12.11 19.80
C ILE A 224 -15.62 -13.08 20.98
N ALA A 225 -16.80 -13.10 21.61
CA ALA A 225 -17.08 -14.07 22.67
C ALA A 225 -17.27 -15.50 22.12
N LYS A 226 -17.70 -15.65 20.86
CA LYS A 226 -17.94 -16.96 20.20
C LYS A 226 -16.75 -17.45 19.39
N PHE A 227 -15.96 -16.55 18.82
CA PHE A 227 -14.80 -16.81 17.97
C PHE A 227 -13.59 -16.02 18.46
N SER A 228 -12.38 -16.56 18.29
CA SER A 228 -11.17 -15.84 18.70
C SER A 228 -11.02 -14.50 17.97
N LEU A 229 -10.48 -13.51 18.69
CA LEU A 229 -10.22 -12.15 18.18
C LEU A 229 -9.57 -12.15 16.80
N ASN A 230 -8.50 -12.94 16.64
CA ASN A 230 -7.74 -13.03 15.39
C ASN A 230 -8.59 -13.48 14.19
N ILE A 231 -9.54 -14.40 14.40
CA ILE A 231 -10.42 -14.91 13.33
C ILE A 231 -11.41 -13.83 12.91
N VAL A 232 -12.00 -13.11 13.87
CA VAL A 232 -12.97 -12.04 13.61
C VAL A 232 -12.29 -10.90 12.84
N GLU A 233 -11.11 -10.45 13.30
CA GLU A 233 -10.33 -9.39 12.66
C GLU A 233 -9.94 -9.75 11.21
N LEU A 234 -9.40 -10.96 11.00
CA LEU A 234 -9.00 -11.42 9.68
C LEU A 234 -10.21 -11.53 8.74
N SER A 235 -11.35 -11.99 9.26
CA SER A 235 -12.60 -12.09 8.50
C SER A 235 -13.11 -10.72 8.06
N ILE A 236 -13.06 -9.73 8.95
CA ILE A 236 -13.47 -8.35 8.63
C ILE A 236 -12.56 -7.74 7.59
N LEU A 237 -11.24 -7.92 7.71
CA LEU A 237 -10.29 -7.44 6.72
C LEU A 237 -10.52 -8.09 5.34
N PHE A 238 -10.75 -9.40 5.32
CA PHE A 238 -10.98 -10.14 4.08
C PHE A 238 -12.29 -9.74 3.39
N LEU A 239 -13.39 -9.66 4.15
CA LEU A 239 -14.67 -9.18 3.64
C LEU A 239 -14.59 -7.75 3.14
N TYR A 240 -13.83 -6.90 3.82
CA TYR A 240 -13.63 -5.52 3.42
C TYR A 240 -12.92 -5.41 2.06
N ILE A 241 -11.80 -6.11 1.88
CA ILE A 241 -11.02 -6.09 0.63
C ILE A 241 -11.84 -6.68 -0.53
N ILE A 242 -12.47 -7.82 -0.33
CA ILE A 242 -13.25 -8.48 -1.40
C ILE A 242 -14.52 -7.70 -1.69
N GLY A 243 -15.25 -7.25 -0.67
CA GLY A 243 -16.47 -6.49 -0.79
C GLY A 243 -16.26 -5.20 -1.57
N THR A 244 -15.26 -4.40 -1.20
CA THR A 244 -14.91 -3.15 -1.91
C THR A 244 -14.45 -3.42 -3.36
N TYR A 245 -13.65 -4.46 -3.59
CA TYR A 245 -13.22 -4.85 -4.93
C TYR A 245 -14.41 -5.23 -5.83
N LEU A 246 -15.30 -6.09 -5.35
CA LEU A 246 -16.50 -6.50 -6.09
C LEU A 246 -17.45 -5.32 -6.31
N PHE A 247 -17.59 -4.46 -5.29
CA PHE A 247 -18.47 -3.30 -5.34
C PHE A 247 -18.08 -2.33 -6.45
N LEU A 248 -16.82 -1.91 -6.47
CA LEU A 248 -16.30 -0.98 -7.47
C LEU A 248 -16.28 -1.61 -8.87
N ARG A 249 -16.11 -2.93 -8.97
CA ARG A 249 -15.98 -3.62 -10.25
C ARG A 249 -17.31 -4.01 -10.90
N TYR A 250 -18.34 -4.31 -10.10
CA TYR A 250 -19.61 -4.85 -10.58
C TYR A 250 -20.83 -4.12 -10.01
N SER A 251 -20.87 -3.84 -8.70
CA SER A 251 -22.06 -3.25 -8.06
C SER A 251 -22.34 -1.83 -8.57
N ILE A 252 -21.34 -0.97 -8.73
CA ILE A 252 -21.56 0.39 -9.28
C ILE A 252 -22.13 0.33 -10.70
N LEU A 253 -21.61 -0.57 -11.54
CA LEU A 253 -22.13 -0.76 -12.90
C LEU A 253 -23.58 -1.29 -12.88
N LEU A 254 -23.90 -2.17 -11.93
CA LEU A 254 -25.24 -2.72 -11.73
C LEU A 254 -26.21 -1.62 -11.29
N ILE A 255 -25.82 -0.77 -10.33
CA ILE A 255 -26.61 0.36 -9.85
C ILE A 255 -26.90 1.32 -11.02
N VAL A 256 -25.89 1.72 -11.78
CA VAL A 256 -26.07 2.58 -12.97
C VAL A 256 -26.97 1.91 -14.02
N HIS A 257 -26.87 0.58 -14.18
CA HIS A 257 -27.76 -0.15 -15.08
C HIS A 257 -29.22 -0.18 -14.59
N LEU A 258 -29.47 -0.34 -13.28
CA LEU A 258 -30.81 -0.28 -12.70
C LEU A 258 -31.43 1.11 -12.89
N PHE A 259 -30.67 2.18 -12.63
CA PHE A 259 -31.12 3.55 -12.89
C PHE A 259 -31.45 3.77 -14.37
N SER A 260 -30.68 3.18 -15.29
CA SER A 260 -30.96 3.28 -16.73
C SER A 260 -32.24 2.54 -17.19
N LYS A 261 -32.81 1.63 -16.37
CA LYS A 261 -34.07 0.95 -16.69
C LYS A 261 -35.32 1.75 -16.31
N ILE A 262 -35.18 2.80 -15.52
CA ILE A 262 -36.30 3.65 -15.11
C ILE A 262 -36.71 4.51 -16.32
N LYS A 263 -37.72 4.03 -17.08
CA LYS A 263 -38.16 4.62 -18.36
C LYS A 263 -38.44 6.12 -18.29
N ARG A 264 -38.95 6.61 -17.15
CA ARG A 264 -39.28 8.03 -16.93
C ARG A 264 -38.06 8.94 -16.97
N ASN A 265 -36.90 8.49 -16.52
CA ASN A 265 -35.66 9.28 -16.43
C ASN A 265 -34.61 8.89 -17.48
N TYR A 266 -34.86 7.85 -18.29
CA TYR A 266 -33.87 7.45 -19.29
C TYR A 266 -34.04 8.19 -20.63
N TYR A 267 -35.29 8.43 -21.03
CA TYR A 267 -35.63 9.03 -22.32
C TYR A 267 -35.82 10.55 -22.28
N GLN A 268 -35.56 11.20 -21.14
CA GLN A 268 -35.67 12.65 -21.02
C GLN A 268 -34.37 13.34 -21.47
N GLY A 269 -34.44 14.01 -22.63
CA GLY A 269 -33.36 14.85 -23.16
C GLY A 269 -32.05 14.09 -23.42
N LEU A 270 -30.93 14.63 -22.94
CA LEU A 270 -29.58 14.09 -23.15
C LEU A 270 -29.20 12.96 -22.16
N GLN A 271 -30.09 12.56 -21.26
CA GLN A 271 -29.78 11.63 -20.17
C GLN A 271 -29.35 10.25 -20.68
N MET A 272 -29.91 9.77 -21.81
CA MET A 272 -29.49 8.53 -22.47
C MET A 272 -27.99 8.53 -22.84
N VAL A 273 -27.49 9.64 -23.39
CA VAL A 273 -26.08 9.78 -23.79
C VAL A 273 -25.20 9.85 -22.55
N VAL A 274 -25.64 10.56 -21.52
CA VAL A 274 -24.93 10.68 -20.23
C VAL A 274 -24.79 9.31 -19.56
N TYR A 275 -25.86 8.51 -19.46
CA TYR A 275 -25.80 7.16 -18.86
C TYR A 275 -24.88 6.22 -19.64
N SER A 276 -24.93 6.26 -20.97
CA SER A 276 -24.04 5.44 -21.82
C SER A 276 -22.57 5.83 -21.60
N ASN A 277 -22.26 7.13 -21.58
CA ASN A 277 -20.91 7.62 -21.30
C ASN A 277 -20.43 7.23 -19.91
N ILE A 278 -21.24 7.39 -18.87
CA ILE A 278 -20.90 6.99 -17.49
C ILE A 278 -20.57 5.49 -17.43
N GLN A 279 -21.39 4.63 -18.04
CA GLN A 279 -21.12 3.19 -18.07
C GLN A 279 -19.81 2.86 -18.80
N LEU A 280 -19.49 3.56 -19.90
CA LEU A 280 -18.23 3.39 -20.63
C LEU A 280 -17.02 3.81 -19.79
N HIS A 281 -17.08 4.97 -19.14
CA HIS A 281 -15.99 5.47 -18.29
C HIS A 281 -15.75 4.56 -17.08
N LEU A 282 -16.81 4.15 -16.39
CA LEU A 282 -16.73 3.21 -15.26
C LEU A 282 -16.17 1.85 -15.70
N LYS A 283 -16.63 1.31 -16.84
CA LYS A 283 -16.16 0.00 -17.33
C LYS A 283 -14.68 0.04 -17.76
N ARG A 284 -14.20 1.17 -18.27
CA ARG A 284 -12.78 1.40 -18.60
C ARG A 284 -11.93 1.57 -17.34
N GLY A 285 -12.41 2.32 -16.35
CA GLY A 285 -11.66 2.69 -15.14
C GLY A 285 -11.74 1.72 -13.96
N LYS A 286 -12.64 0.73 -13.98
CA LYS A 286 -13.00 -0.07 -12.79
C LYS A 286 -11.84 -0.72 -12.03
N ASN A 287 -10.81 -1.23 -12.73
CA ASN A 287 -9.69 -1.91 -12.07
C ASN A 287 -8.76 -0.91 -11.37
N LEU A 288 -8.51 0.25 -12.01
CA LEU A 288 -7.67 1.30 -11.45
C LEU A 288 -8.37 1.93 -10.24
N LEU A 289 -9.67 2.22 -10.37
CA LEU A 289 -10.47 2.76 -9.28
C LEU A 289 -10.54 1.80 -8.11
N SER A 290 -10.80 0.50 -8.34
CA SER A 290 -10.86 -0.48 -7.26
C SER A 290 -9.54 -0.66 -6.54
N MET A 291 -8.43 -0.75 -7.26
CA MET A 291 -7.10 -0.82 -6.64
C MET A 291 -6.81 0.45 -5.82
N ALA A 292 -7.03 1.64 -6.39
CA ALA A 292 -6.76 2.90 -5.70
C ALA A 292 -7.57 3.05 -4.39
N THR A 293 -8.86 2.70 -4.40
CA THR A 293 -9.69 2.77 -3.18
C THR A 293 -9.22 1.77 -2.13
N ILE A 294 -8.89 0.54 -2.51
CA ILE A 294 -8.36 -0.47 -1.57
C ILE A 294 -7.04 0.01 -0.95
N PHE A 295 -6.17 0.66 -1.73
CA PHE A 295 -4.93 1.26 -1.23
C PHE A 295 -5.17 2.33 -0.16
N ILE A 296 -6.02 3.30 -0.50
CA ILE A 296 -6.34 4.40 0.42
C ILE A 296 -6.96 3.84 1.70
N ALA A 297 -7.92 2.93 1.56
CA ALA A 297 -8.57 2.31 2.70
C ALA A 297 -7.58 1.53 3.60
N LEU A 298 -6.74 0.69 3.00
CA LEU A 298 -5.75 -0.09 3.74
C LEU A 298 -4.77 0.81 4.48
N SER A 299 -4.33 1.90 3.86
CA SER A 299 -3.48 2.90 4.53
C SER A 299 -4.18 3.55 5.71
N LEU A 300 -5.46 3.89 5.56
CA LEU A 300 -6.27 4.49 6.63
C LEU A 300 -6.44 3.52 7.80
N THR A 301 -6.77 2.25 7.50
CA THR A 301 -6.93 1.18 8.51
C THR A 301 -5.66 0.94 9.30
N MET A 302 -4.50 0.98 8.65
CA MET A 302 -3.20 0.83 9.33
C MET A 302 -2.93 1.99 10.27
N ILE A 303 -3.11 3.24 9.81
CA ILE A 303 -2.91 4.43 10.64
C ILE A 303 -3.87 4.39 11.83
N SER A 304 -5.16 4.11 11.60
CA SER A 304 -6.15 4.03 12.67
C SER A 304 -5.82 2.91 13.65
N GLY A 305 -5.43 1.72 13.15
CA GLY A 305 -5.07 0.57 13.98
C GLY A 305 -3.89 0.88 14.91
N VAL A 306 -2.82 1.49 14.37
CA VAL A 306 -1.67 1.90 15.18
C VAL A 306 -2.07 2.93 16.23
N THR A 307 -2.85 3.96 15.87
CA THR A 307 -3.29 4.97 16.85
C THR A 307 -4.18 4.40 17.93
N PHE A 308 -5.02 3.41 17.59
CA PHE A 308 -5.91 2.74 18.53
C PHE A 308 -5.13 1.88 19.53
N VAL A 309 -4.20 1.06 19.02
CA VAL A 309 -3.32 0.24 19.87
C VAL A 309 -2.45 1.13 20.76
N TYR A 310 -1.90 2.22 20.24
CA TYR A 310 -1.14 3.19 21.03
C TYR A 310 -2.01 3.84 22.12
N GLY A 311 -3.25 4.21 21.80
CA GLY A 311 -4.20 4.77 22.77
C GLY A 311 -4.54 3.81 23.91
N ILE A 312 -4.82 2.54 23.58
CA ILE A 312 -5.10 1.49 24.56
C ILE A 312 -3.88 1.23 25.44
N THR A 313 -2.71 0.99 24.84
CA THR A 313 -1.49 0.71 25.61
C THR A 313 -1.11 1.86 26.54
N MET A 314 -1.22 3.11 26.11
CA MET A 314 -0.99 4.27 26.97
C MET A 314 -2.04 4.39 28.09
N HIS A 315 -3.29 4.02 27.82
CA HIS A 315 -4.34 3.98 28.84
C HIS A 315 -4.09 2.86 29.86
N ASP A 316 -3.69 1.68 29.41
CA ASP A 316 -3.37 0.53 30.26
C ASP A 316 -2.14 0.79 31.12
N ILE A 317 -1.09 1.40 30.59
CA ILE A 317 0.10 1.82 31.35
C ILE A 317 -0.30 2.79 32.46
N LYS A 318 -1.14 3.80 32.16
CA LYS A 318 -1.63 4.75 33.18
C LYS A 318 -2.45 4.10 34.29
N ILE A 319 -3.13 2.99 34.01
CA ILE A 319 -3.95 2.27 34.99
C ILE A 319 -3.10 1.29 35.81
N GLN A 320 -2.19 0.54 35.17
CA GLN A 320 -1.41 -0.51 35.80
C GLN A 320 -0.19 0.03 36.57
N GLU A 321 0.48 1.04 36.03
CA GLU A 321 1.63 1.69 36.68
C GLU A 321 1.43 3.21 36.73
N PRO A 322 0.58 3.72 37.65
CA PRO A 322 0.38 5.16 37.86
C PRO A 322 1.54 5.78 38.65
N ILE A 323 2.79 5.47 38.27
CA ILE A 323 3.98 5.88 39.00
C ILE A 323 4.96 6.53 38.01
N ASP A 324 5.17 7.83 38.15
CA ASP A 324 6.08 8.57 37.28
C ASP A 324 7.56 8.37 37.65
N PHE A 325 7.86 8.05 38.92
CA PHE A 325 9.22 7.85 39.44
C PHE A 325 9.26 6.77 40.52
N ILE A 326 10.24 5.87 40.43
CA ILE A 326 10.61 4.93 41.48
C ILE A 326 11.99 5.37 42.00
N ALA A 327 12.08 5.68 43.28
CA ALA A 327 13.32 6.13 43.92
C ALA A 327 13.50 5.42 45.26
N ASP A 328 14.74 5.04 45.56
CA ASP A 328 15.10 4.44 46.83
C ASP A 328 15.04 5.48 47.96
N GLU A 329 14.79 5.03 49.19
CA GLU A 329 14.50 5.90 50.34
C GLU A 329 15.70 6.82 50.66
N ALA A 330 16.91 6.37 50.35
CA ALA A 330 18.17 7.13 50.47
C ALA A 330 18.32 8.28 49.43
N GLU A 331 17.68 8.19 48.27
CA GLU A 331 17.79 9.19 47.19
C GLU A 331 16.61 10.18 47.14
N LEU A 332 15.60 9.97 47.99
CA LEU A 332 14.42 10.81 48.13
C LEU A 332 14.71 12.33 48.29
N PRO A 333 15.72 12.80 49.06
CA PRO A 333 16.02 14.22 49.18
C PRO A 333 16.63 14.82 47.89
N ARG A 334 17.44 14.05 47.15
CA ARG A 334 18.00 14.49 45.84
C ARG A 334 16.90 14.55 44.78
N LEU A 335 16.01 13.57 44.75
CA LEU A 335 14.88 13.53 43.81
C LEU A 335 13.95 14.73 44.01
N LYS A 336 13.65 15.12 45.26
CA LYS A 336 12.85 16.32 45.56
C LYS A 336 13.50 17.62 45.09
N GLN A 337 14.82 17.74 45.20
CA GLN A 337 15.54 18.91 44.69
C GLN A 337 15.44 19.02 43.17
N ILE A 338 15.56 17.90 42.45
CA ILE A 338 15.44 17.85 40.99
C ILE A 338 13.99 18.15 40.55
N ILE A 339 12.99 17.58 41.23
CA ILE A 339 11.57 17.79 40.90
C ILE A 339 11.15 19.25 41.13
N ASN A 340 11.69 19.92 42.15
CA ASN A 340 11.39 21.33 42.44
C ASN A 340 12.06 22.32 41.46
N GLN A 341 13.04 21.89 40.67
CA GLN A 341 13.63 22.71 39.60
C GLN A 341 12.74 22.79 38.35
N PHE A 342 11.75 21.89 38.20
CA PHE A 342 10.81 21.91 37.09
C PHE A 342 9.45 22.51 37.54
N PRO A 343 9.00 23.63 36.96
CA PRO A 343 7.88 24.42 37.48
C PRO A 343 6.49 23.75 37.41
N ASN A 344 6.36 22.55 36.82
CA ASN A 344 5.07 21.89 36.57
C ASN A 344 4.92 20.49 37.21
N THR A 345 5.85 20.04 38.05
CA THR A 345 5.80 18.71 38.67
C THR A 345 5.50 18.80 40.17
N LYS A 346 4.23 18.59 40.56
CA LYS A 346 3.83 18.40 41.98
C LYS A 346 3.66 16.92 42.28
N ILE A 347 4.25 16.45 43.39
CA ILE A 347 4.08 15.07 43.86
C ILE A 347 2.63 14.88 44.31
N LYS A 348 1.83 14.14 43.53
CA LYS A 348 0.40 13.92 43.81
C LYS A 348 0.15 12.86 44.90
N LYS A 349 0.95 11.79 44.96
CA LYS A 349 0.77 10.69 45.92
C LYS A 349 2.08 9.92 46.09
N LYS A 350 2.42 9.56 47.33
CA LYS A 350 3.50 8.60 47.63
C LYS A 350 2.87 7.23 47.87
N LEU A 351 3.37 6.20 47.21
CA LEU A 351 2.94 4.82 47.40
C LEU A 351 4.15 4.03 47.92
N PRO A 352 4.06 3.34 49.07
CA PRO A 352 5.12 2.45 49.52
C PRO A 352 5.20 1.24 48.58
N TYR A 353 6.36 1.02 47.98
CA TYR A 353 6.64 -0.16 47.17
C TYR A 353 7.40 -1.17 48.03
N ILE A 354 6.72 -2.21 48.49
CA ILE A 354 7.34 -3.29 49.27
C ILE A 354 7.83 -4.34 48.27
N ILE A 355 9.15 -4.46 48.14
CA ILE A 355 9.79 -5.54 47.38
C ILE A 355 9.48 -6.84 48.14
N ARG A 356 8.81 -7.80 47.49
CA ARG A 356 8.52 -9.12 48.06
C ARG A 356 9.35 -10.19 47.36
#